data_AF-A0A6A7FYX6-F1
#
_entry.id   AF-A0A6A7FYX6-F1
#
_cell.length_a   1.000
_cell.length_b   1.000
_cell.length_c   1.000
_cell.angle_alpha   90.00
_cell.angle_beta   90.00
_cell.angle_gamma   90.00
#
_symmetry.space_group_name_H-M   'P 1'
#
loop_
_entity.id
_entity.type
_entity.pdbx_description
1 polymer ?
#
loop_
_entity_poly.entity_id
_entity_poly.type
_entity_poly.pdbx_seq_one_letter_code
_entity_poly.pdbx_strand_id
1 'polypeptide(L)'
;MAFLRTIMIRKRSLLLKIILAVPAVYVITTLVLMDKSPDKDSALKLRHDIRRPQQHIDDLGALGANNHNLPAIESAENHHANAIVESREAPKSIQGVNDKLVNFHPRQEKLVIPEKDSVVPEVPHEIHPSQAVLLPPHEANGPGEMGKAVILEKNLDPETKKKVDKGWQDNAFNQYVSDMISVHRTLPDPRDEWCKAPGRYLDALPATSVIVCFHNEAWSVLLRTVHSVLDRSPPHLLREIILVDDNSDQDHLMKQLENYLVQYPKVKILRLPKREGLIRARLMGAKHAKGPVLTFLDSHCEATTGW
;
A
#
# COMPACT_ATOMS: atom_id res chain seq x y z
N MET A 1 7.89 -59.73 -53.14
CA MET A 1 7.79 -58.33 -52.65
C MET A 1 6.43 -57.93 -52.04
N ALA A 2 5.33 -58.68 -52.23
CA ALA A 2 4.00 -58.29 -51.71
C ALA A 2 3.84 -58.45 -50.19
N PHE A 3 4.49 -59.44 -49.56
CA PHE A 3 4.31 -59.77 -48.14
C PHE A 3 4.88 -58.71 -47.17
N LEU A 4 6.00 -58.08 -47.54
CA LEU A 4 6.66 -57.04 -46.72
C LEU A 4 5.91 -55.71 -46.70
N ARG A 5 5.18 -55.36 -47.78
CA ARG A 5 4.36 -54.13 -47.84
C ARG A 5 3.17 -54.19 -46.87
N THR A 6 2.53 -55.36 -46.73
CA THR A 6 1.35 -55.55 -45.86
C THR A 6 1.71 -55.45 -44.37
N ILE A 7 2.90 -55.93 -43.98
CA ILE A 7 3.40 -55.83 -42.60
C ILE A 7 3.75 -54.38 -42.23
N MET A 8 4.37 -53.61 -43.15
CA MET A 8 4.68 -52.21 -42.92
C MET A 8 3.42 -51.33 -42.77
N ILE A 9 2.37 -51.61 -43.54
CA ILE A 9 1.09 -50.88 -43.47
C ILE A 9 0.37 -51.17 -42.14
N ARG A 10 0.38 -52.43 -41.66
CA ARG A 10 -0.20 -52.79 -40.36
C ARG A 10 0.54 -52.16 -39.18
N LYS A 11 1.87 -52.08 -39.20
CA LYS A 11 2.67 -51.44 -38.13
C LYS A 11 2.47 -49.93 -38.07
N ARG A 12 2.35 -49.24 -39.21
CA ARG A 12 2.03 -47.80 -39.26
C ARG A 12 0.62 -47.49 -38.72
N SER A 13 -0.36 -48.33 -39.01
CA SER A 13 -1.73 -48.18 -38.46
C SER A 13 -1.77 -48.36 -36.94
N LEU A 14 -0.98 -49.30 -36.39
CA LEU A 14 -0.90 -49.53 -34.94
C LEU A 14 -0.21 -48.37 -34.21
N LEU A 15 0.90 -47.86 -34.76
CA LEU A 15 1.60 -46.69 -34.21
C LEU A 15 0.71 -45.43 -34.21
N LEU A 16 -0.04 -45.19 -35.29
CA LEU A 16 -0.96 -44.05 -35.35
C LEU A 16 -2.10 -44.17 -34.34
N LYS A 17 -2.62 -45.39 -34.12
CA LYS A 17 -3.66 -45.65 -33.10
C LYS A 17 -3.12 -45.45 -31.69
N ILE A 18 -1.88 -45.84 -31.39
CA ILE A 18 -1.26 -45.62 -30.07
C ILE A 18 -0.99 -44.13 -29.84
N ILE A 19 -0.46 -43.42 -30.85
CA ILE A 19 -0.16 -41.98 -30.76
C ILE A 19 -1.44 -41.14 -30.57
N LEU A 20 -2.57 -41.55 -31.12
CA LEU A 20 -3.86 -40.86 -30.93
C LEU A 20 -4.61 -41.29 -29.65
N ALA A 21 -4.52 -42.56 -29.25
CA ALA A 21 -5.25 -43.08 -28.10
C ALA A 21 -4.65 -42.60 -26.76
N VAL A 22 -3.33 -42.50 -26.64
CA VAL A 22 -2.68 -42.12 -25.37
C VAL A 22 -3.04 -40.69 -24.94
N PRO A 23 -2.97 -39.65 -25.81
CA PRO A 23 -3.40 -38.30 -25.44
C PRO A 23 -4.91 -38.22 -25.17
N ALA A 24 -5.73 -38.93 -25.94
CA ALA A 24 -7.17 -38.94 -25.74
C ALA A 24 -7.57 -39.55 -24.38
N VAL A 25 -6.94 -40.67 -24.01
CA VAL A 25 -7.14 -41.29 -22.70
C VAL A 25 -6.64 -40.38 -21.58
N TYR A 26 -5.48 -39.73 -21.74
CA TYR A 26 -4.95 -38.77 -20.78
C TYR A 26 -5.91 -37.58 -20.56
N VAL A 27 -6.43 -36.98 -21.64
CA VAL A 27 -7.38 -35.87 -21.56
C VAL A 27 -8.67 -36.31 -20.86
N ILE A 28 -9.23 -37.46 -21.23
CA ILE A 28 -10.45 -38.00 -20.61
C ILE A 28 -10.22 -38.32 -19.12
N THR A 29 -9.09 -38.92 -18.74
CA THR A 29 -8.81 -39.18 -17.32
C THR A 29 -8.57 -37.90 -16.54
N THR A 30 -7.90 -36.88 -17.09
CA THR A 30 -7.81 -35.56 -16.42
C THR A 30 -9.18 -34.90 -16.27
N LEU A 31 -10.06 -34.97 -17.26
CA LEU A 31 -11.41 -34.40 -17.15
C LEU A 31 -12.25 -35.12 -16.09
N VAL A 32 -12.17 -36.45 -16.03
CA VAL A 32 -12.87 -37.25 -15.00
C VAL A 32 -12.30 -37.01 -13.60
N LEU A 33 -10.98 -36.80 -13.47
CA LEU A 33 -10.34 -36.47 -12.18
C LEU A 33 -10.63 -35.03 -11.74
N MET A 34 -10.78 -34.09 -12.68
CA MET A 34 -11.23 -32.72 -12.40
C MET A 34 -12.71 -32.67 -11.99
N ASP A 35 -13.55 -33.57 -12.51
CA ASP A 35 -14.96 -33.67 -12.14
C ASP A 35 -15.18 -34.33 -10.77
N LYS A 36 -14.25 -35.21 -10.34
CA LYS A 36 -14.27 -35.87 -9.02
C LYS A 36 -13.53 -35.11 -7.91
N SER A 37 -13.07 -33.88 -8.16
CA SER A 37 -12.42 -33.08 -7.11
C SER A 37 -13.44 -32.70 -6.03
N PRO A 38 -13.23 -33.01 -4.73
CA PRO A 38 -14.21 -32.84 -3.66
C PRO A 38 -14.46 -31.38 -3.24
N ASP A 39 -13.93 -30.41 -3.99
CA ASP A 39 -13.81 -29.02 -3.54
C ASP A 39 -14.93 -28.10 -4.07
N LYS A 40 -15.76 -28.57 -5.01
CA LYS A 40 -16.90 -27.79 -5.52
C LYS A 40 -18.01 -27.62 -4.47
N ASP A 41 -18.25 -28.63 -3.64
CA ASP A 41 -19.27 -28.58 -2.59
C ASP A 41 -18.82 -27.75 -1.38
N SER A 42 -17.51 -27.71 -1.10
CA SER A 42 -16.90 -26.89 -0.05
C SER A 42 -16.95 -25.40 -0.39
N ALA A 43 -16.68 -25.04 -1.66
CA ALA A 43 -16.78 -23.66 -2.14
C ALA A 43 -18.23 -23.15 -2.19
N LEU A 44 -19.21 -24.02 -2.48
CA LEU A 44 -20.63 -23.66 -2.44
C LEU A 44 -21.15 -23.49 -1.01
N LYS A 45 -20.71 -24.32 -0.06
CA LYS A 45 -21.01 -24.16 1.37
C LYS A 45 -20.42 -22.88 1.94
N LEU A 46 -19.17 -22.56 1.59
CA LEU A 46 -18.53 -21.31 2.02
C LEU A 46 -19.27 -20.05 1.48
N ARG A 47 -19.80 -20.11 0.26
CA ARG A 47 -20.66 -19.04 -0.31
C ARG A 47 -22.03 -18.94 0.35
N HIS A 48 -22.56 -20.01 0.93
CA HIS A 48 -23.84 -19.98 1.64
C HIS A 48 -23.68 -19.49 3.08
N ASP A 49 -22.57 -19.79 3.74
CA ASP A 49 -22.29 -19.36 5.12
C ASP A 49 -21.90 -17.87 5.22
N ILE A 50 -21.24 -17.31 4.18
CA ILE A 50 -20.94 -15.87 4.12
C ILE A 50 -22.20 -15.01 3.94
N ARG A 51 -23.35 -15.59 3.52
CA ARG A 51 -24.62 -14.87 3.37
C ARG A 51 -25.47 -14.79 4.65
N ARG A 52 -25.14 -15.54 5.71
CA ARG A 52 -25.89 -15.53 6.98
C ARG A 52 -25.57 -14.40 7.97
N PRO A 53 -24.47 -13.61 7.90
CA PRO A 53 -24.30 -12.49 8.83
C PRO A 53 -25.22 -11.29 8.50
N GLN A 54 -25.74 -11.20 7.27
CA GLN A 54 -26.47 -10.01 6.82
C GLN A 54 -27.97 -10.05 7.21
N GLN A 55 -28.57 -11.22 7.46
CA GLN A 55 -30.00 -11.30 7.80
C GLN A 55 -30.31 -11.11 9.30
N HIS A 56 -29.32 -11.17 10.18
CA HIS A 56 -29.55 -11.00 11.63
C HIS A 56 -29.38 -9.54 12.10
N ILE A 57 -28.91 -8.63 11.24
CA ILE A 57 -28.80 -7.20 11.55
C ILE A 57 -30.07 -6.45 11.14
N ASP A 58 -30.77 -6.92 10.11
CA ASP A 58 -32.01 -6.27 9.64
C ASP A 58 -33.21 -6.51 10.58
N ASP A 59 -33.26 -7.63 11.33
CA ASP A 59 -34.33 -7.93 12.29
C ASP A 59 -34.16 -7.24 13.66
N LEU A 60 -32.96 -6.74 13.99
CA LEU A 60 -32.72 -5.95 15.21
C LEU A 60 -33.00 -4.45 15.00
N GLY A 61 -33.01 -3.98 13.75
CA GLY A 61 -33.40 -2.60 13.40
C GLY A 61 -34.92 -2.36 13.33
N ALA A 62 -35.72 -3.41 13.23
CA ALA A 62 -37.17 -3.32 13.03
C ALA A 62 -38.03 -3.37 14.31
N LEU A 63 -37.42 -3.53 15.50
CA LEU A 63 -38.13 -3.54 16.80
C LEU A 63 -37.86 -2.30 17.67
N GLY A 64 -37.12 -1.30 17.16
CA GLY A 64 -36.75 -0.09 17.90
C GLY A 64 -37.61 1.16 17.64
N ALA A 65 -38.67 1.06 16.81
CA ALA A 65 -39.55 2.18 16.49
C ALA A 65 -40.98 1.86 16.93
N ASN A 66 -41.28 2.10 18.21
CA ASN A 66 -42.57 2.52 18.78
C ASN A 66 -42.63 2.18 20.28
N ASN A 67 -42.32 3.15 21.15
CA ASN A 67 -43.27 3.60 22.18
C ASN A 67 -42.66 4.66 23.09
N HIS A 68 -43.43 5.75 23.25
CA HIS A 68 -43.29 6.73 24.31
C HIS A 68 -43.80 6.15 25.65
N ASN A 69 -43.20 6.65 26.75
CA ASN A 69 -43.63 6.70 28.16
C ASN A 69 -43.10 5.66 29.18
N LEU A 70 -42.35 6.23 30.16
CA LEU A 70 -42.22 5.94 31.60
C LEU A 70 -41.27 4.79 32.08
N PRO A 71 -40.77 4.83 33.34
CA PRO A 71 -40.22 5.94 34.14
C PRO A 71 -38.81 5.63 34.72
N ALA A 72 -38.22 6.57 35.46
CA ALA A 72 -36.96 6.42 36.20
C ALA A 72 -37.07 5.38 37.33
N ILE A 73 -36.02 4.58 37.54
CA ILE A 73 -35.83 3.72 38.72
C ILE A 73 -34.38 3.85 39.22
N GLU A 74 -34.25 4.26 40.47
CA GLU A 74 -33.04 4.28 41.30
C GLU A 74 -32.55 2.87 41.69
N SER A 75 -31.24 2.78 41.94
CA SER A 75 -30.51 1.88 42.85
C SER A 75 -30.98 0.42 43.02
N ALA A 76 -30.09 -0.52 42.67
CA ALA A 76 -29.93 -1.76 43.42
C ALA A 76 -28.45 -2.11 43.52
N GLU A 77 -28.00 -2.20 44.76
CA GLU A 77 -26.66 -2.56 45.22
C GLU A 77 -26.29 -4.01 44.88
N ASN A 78 -24.97 -4.25 44.89
CA ASN A 78 -24.26 -5.44 45.38
C ASN A 78 -24.94 -6.82 45.24
N HIS A 79 -24.25 -7.75 44.59
CA HIS A 79 -23.80 -9.02 45.19
C HIS A 79 -23.11 -9.92 44.14
N HIS A 80 -21.78 -9.97 44.16
CA HIS A 80 -20.93 -11.18 44.24
C HIS A 80 -19.53 -10.91 43.70
N ALA A 81 -18.64 -10.58 44.64
CA ALA A 81 -17.20 -10.74 44.48
C ALA A 81 -16.81 -12.18 44.84
N ASN A 82 -15.90 -12.74 44.03
CA ASN A 82 -14.86 -13.75 44.32
C ASN A 82 -14.85 -14.90 43.31
N ALA A 83 -13.88 -14.87 42.38
CA ALA A 83 -13.04 -16.03 42.07
C ALA A 83 -11.81 -15.63 41.21
N ILE A 84 -10.66 -15.67 41.89
CA ILE A 84 -9.35 -16.15 41.40
C ILE A 84 -8.62 -15.28 40.35
N VAL A 85 -7.73 -14.44 40.88
CA VAL A 85 -6.50 -13.98 40.23
C VAL A 85 -5.51 -15.14 40.26
N GLU A 86 -5.12 -15.67 39.10
CA GLU A 86 -3.95 -16.55 38.98
C GLU A 86 -2.84 -15.80 38.20
N SER A 87 -1.84 -15.40 38.96
CA SER A 87 -0.59 -14.78 38.52
C SER A 87 0.21 -15.74 37.65
N ARG A 88 0.51 -15.38 36.39
CA ARG A 88 1.51 -16.06 35.58
C ARG A 88 2.84 -15.30 35.66
N GLU A 89 3.81 -15.94 36.31
CA GLU A 89 5.19 -15.50 36.44
C GLU A 89 5.93 -15.44 35.10
N ALA A 90 6.87 -14.50 34.98
CA ALA A 90 7.81 -14.39 33.88
C ALA A 90 8.89 -15.49 33.94
N PRO A 91 9.28 -16.13 32.83
CA PRO A 91 10.32 -17.15 32.86
C PRO A 91 11.72 -16.53 33.01
N LYS A 92 12.50 -17.13 33.92
CA LYS A 92 13.90 -16.83 34.25
C LYS A 92 14.86 -17.33 33.16
N SER A 93 15.88 -16.51 32.90
CA SER A 93 17.23 -16.79 32.36
C SER A 93 17.50 -18.16 31.71
N ILE A 94 17.79 -18.15 30.39
CA ILE A 94 18.59 -19.19 29.74
C ILE A 94 20.01 -18.66 29.62
N GLN A 95 20.90 -19.24 30.44
CA GLN A 95 22.33 -19.05 30.41
C GLN A 95 22.93 -20.25 29.65
N GLY A 96 23.63 -20.01 28.54
CA GLY A 96 24.46 -21.02 27.88
C GLY A 96 24.16 -21.31 26.42
N VAL A 97 24.48 -20.38 25.52
CA VAL A 97 25.08 -20.69 24.21
C VAL A 97 26.05 -19.55 23.87
N ASN A 98 27.27 -19.61 24.41
CA ASN A 98 28.42 -18.97 23.78
C ASN A 98 28.95 -19.94 22.74
N ASP A 99 28.90 -19.56 21.47
CA ASP A 99 30.05 -19.57 20.56
C ASP A 99 29.59 -19.40 19.11
N LYS A 100 30.25 -18.48 18.40
CA LYS A 100 30.17 -18.17 16.95
C LYS A 100 29.14 -17.13 16.53
N LEU A 101 29.39 -15.88 16.92
CA LEU A 101 29.19 -14.74 16.02
C LEU A 101 30.47 -13.92 15.99
N VAL A 102 31.08 -13.93 14.81
CA VAL A 102 32.41 -13.42 14.50
C VAL A 102 32.44 -11.90 14.67
N ASN A 103 33.48 -11.43 15.37
CA ASN A 103 33.85 -10.02 15.52
C ASN A 103 33.96 -9.31 14.16
N PHE A 104 32.94 -8.54 13.78
CA PHE A 104 33.09 -7.47 12.80
C PHE A 104 33.29 -6.14 13.55
N HIS A 105 34.54 -5.72 13.66
CA HIS A 105 34.88 -4.37 14.07
C HIS A 105 34.39 -3.39 12.98
N PRO A 106 33.55 -2.38 13.29
CA PRO A 106 33.35 -1.27 12.38
C PRO A 106 34.64 -0.46 12.35
N ARG A 107 35.28 -0.40 11.18
CA ARG A 107 36.35 0.56 10.89
C ARG A 107 35.76 1.97 11.05
N GLN A 108 36.16 2.67 12.10
CA GLN A 108 35.86 4.09 12.28
C GLN A 108 36.63 4.88 11.22
N GLU A 109 35.97 5.30 10.14
CA GLU A 109 36.44 6.47 9.39
C GLU A 109 35.97 7.72 10.13
N LYS A 110 36.94 8.44 10.73
CA LYS A 110 36.76 9.78 11.28
C LYS A 110 36.37 10.72 10.14
N LEU A 111 35.08 11.05 10.02
CA LEU A 111 34.67 12.20 9.23
C LEU A 111 34.99 13.46 10.03
N VAL A 112 35.95 14.25 9.55
CA VAL A 112 36.28 15.57 10.07
C VAL A 112 35.15 16.53 9.68
N ILE A 113 34.44 17.09 10.65
CA ILE A 113 33.47 18.16 10.45
C ILE A 113 34.23 19.49 10.63
N PRO A 114 34.35 20.36 9.60
CA PRO A 114 34.82 21.72 9.81
C PRO A 114 33.71 22.53 10.51
N GLU A 115 34.07 23.24 11.57
CA GLU A 115 33.18 24.12 12.31
C GLU A 115 33.19 25.54 11.71
N LYS A 116 31.98 26.14 11.68
CA LYS A 116 31.64 27.58 11.57
C LYS A 116 31.90 28.33 10.24
N ASP A 117 30.84 28.88 9.65
CA ASP A 117 30.43 30.27 9.96
C ASP A 117 29.00 30.58 9.49
N SER A 118 28.33 31.39 10.29
CA SER A 118 26.93 31.79 10.12
C SER A 118 26.84 32.95 9.13
N VAL A 119 26.45 32.65 7.89
CA VAL A 119 25.94 33.65 6.95
C VAL A 119 24.69 33.05 6.34
N VAL A 120 23.52 33.66 6.59
CA VAL A 120 22.28 33.35 5.89
C VAL A 120 22.41 33.99 4.50
N PRO A 121 22.53 33.23 3.39
CA PRO A 121 22.40 33.84 2.08
C PRO A 121 20.91 33.98 1.81
N GLU A 122 20.45 35.22 1.59
CA GLU A 122 19.21 35.47 0.87
C GLU A 122 19.22 34.63 -0.40
N VAL A 123 18.16 33.83 -0.62
CA VAL A 123 18.05 32.98 -1.81
C VAL A 123 17.33 33.76 -2.90
N PRO A 124 17.99 34.16 -4.00
CA PRO A 124 17.31 34.62 -5.20
C PRO A 124 16.95 33.35 -5.99
N HIS A 125 15.69 32.92 -5.93
CA HIS A 125 15.22 31.82 -6.76
C HIS A 125 14.92 32.30 -8.18
N GLU A 126 15.97 32.52 -8.98
CA GLU A 126 15.86 32.36 -10.42
C GLU A 126 16.07 30.88 -10.75
N ILE A 127 14.98 30.20 -11.14
CA ILE A 127 15.01 28.82 -11.59
C ILE A 127 15.69 28.80 -12.97
N HIS A 128 16.92 28.28 -13.04
CA HIS A 128 17.64 28.14 -14.31
C HIS A 128 16.86 27.22 -15.29
N PRO A 129 16.63 27.64 -16.55
CA PRO A 129 15.79 26.91 -17.52
C PRO A 129 16.30 25.52 -17.96
N SER A 130 17.51 25.11 -17.57
CA SER A 130 18.14 23.86 -18.01
C SER A 130 17.82 22.63 -17.15
N GLN A 131 16.99 22.78 -16.12
CA GLN A 131 16.42 21.67 -15.34
C GLN A 131 14.91 21.84 -15.27
N ALA A 132 14.21 21.57 -16.37
CA ALA A 132 12.75 21.58 -16.37
C ALA A 132 12.24 20.42 -15.49
N VAL A 133 12.02 20.70 -14.21
CA VAL A 133 11.27 19.81 -13.33
C VAL A 133 9.85 19.76 -13.86
N LEU A 134 9.32 18.57 -14.16
CA LEU A 134 7.92 18.42 -14.55
C LEU A 134 7.04 19.00 -13.44
N LEU A 135 6.37 20.12 -13.74
CA LEU A 135 5.45 20.74 -12.80
C LEU A 135 4.27 19.78 -12.61
N PRO A 136 3.99 19.34 -11.39
CA PRO A 136 2.81 18.56 -11.12
C PRO A 136 1.55 19.43 -11.32
N PRO A 137 0.39 18.82 -11.61
CA PRO A 137 -0.87 19.54 -11.65
C PRO A 137 -1.16 20.23 -10.31
N HIS A 138 -1.61 21.49 -10.34
CA HIS A 138 -1.81 22.32 -9.13
C HIS A 138 -3.19 23.04 -9.12
N GLU A 139 -4.05 22.83 -10.11
CA GLU A 139 -5.33 23.56 -10.17
C GLU A 139 -6.23 23.23 -8.97
N ALA A 140 -6.50 24.23 -8.11
CA ALA A 140 -7.26 24.05 -6.87
C ALA A 140 -8.74 23.69 -7.11
N ASN A 141 -9.35 24.20 -8.18
CA ASN A 141 -10.72 23.82 -8.60
C ASN A 141 -10.69 22.87 -9.81
N GLY A 142 -9.60 22.13 -9.97
CA GLY A 142 -9.36 21.27 -11.12
C GLY A 142 -10.09 19.92 -11.05
N PRO A 143 -9.81 19.03 -12.02
CA PRO A 143 -10.34 17.67 -12.02
C PRO A 143 -10.07 16.96 -10.69
N GLY A 144 -11.09 16.25 -10.20
CA GLY A 144 -10.98 15.40 -9.01
C GLY A 144 -11.16 16.12 -7.68
N GLU A 145 -11.34 17.44 -7.70
CA GLU A 145 -11.48 18.26 -6.49
C GLU A 145 -12.59 17.75 -5.56
N MET A 146 -12.33 17.79 -4.26
CA MET A 146 -13.18 17.18 -3.23
C MET A 146 -13.40 15.67 -3.43
N GLY A 147 -12.43 14.97 -4.03
CA GLY A 147 -12.49 13.52 -4.29
C GLY A 147 -13.56 13.11 -5.31
N LYS A 148 -14.05 14.05 -6.12
CA LYS A 148 -15.06 13.74 -7.15
C LYS A 148 -14.47 12.87 -8.26
N ALA A 149 -15.31 12.05 -8.86
CA ALA A 149 -14.90 11.23 -10.00
C ALA A 149 -14.51 12.11 -11.20
N VAL A 150 -13.36 11.80 -11.81
CA VAL A 150 -12.97 12.35 -13.11
C VAL A 150 -13.31 11.32 -14.17
N ILE A 151 -14.30 11.65 -15.01
CA ILE A 151 -14.84 10.74 -16.02
C ILE A 151 -14.31 11.17 -17.38
N LEU A 152 -13.59 10.27 -18.03
CA LEU A 152 -13.16 10.45 -19.41
C LEU A 152 -14.34 10.27 -20.38
N GLU A 153 -14.31 10.99 -21.50
CA GLU A 153 -15.28 10.79 -22.57
C GLU A 153 -15.20 9.37 -23.14
N LYS A 154 -16.33 8.85 -23.64
CA LYS A 154 -16.37 7.48 -24.21
C LYS A 154 -15.57 7.37 -25.51
N ASN A 155 -15.55 8.44 -26.31
CA ASN A 155 -14.91 8.48 -27.62
C ASN A 155 -13.63 9.33 -27.54
N LEU A 156 -12.59 8.77 -26.96
CA LEU A 156 -11.28 9.43 -26.87
C LEU A 156 -10.61 9.48 -28.24
N ASP A 157 -9.88 10.57 -28.50
CA ASP A 157 -9.00 10.63 -29.66
C ASP A 157 -7.89 9.56 -29.54
N PRO A 158 -7.32 9.10 -30.68
CA PRO A 158 -6.34 8.01 -30.68
C PRO A 158 -5.09 8.28 -29.83
N GLU A 159 -4.65 9.53 -29.70
CA GLU A 159 -3.46 9.88 -28.93
C GLU A 159 -3.73 9.81 -27.42
N THR A 160 -4.86 10.39 -26.98
CA THR A 160 -5.30 10.31 -25.59
C THR A 160 -5.56 8.87 -25.18
N LYS A 161 -6.24 8.09 -26.03
CA LYS A 161 -6.46 6.66 -25.77
C LYS A 161 -5.13 5.92 -25.57
N LYS A 162 -4.12 6.19 -26.40
CA LYS A 162 -2.79 5.60 -26.26
C LYS A 162 -2.13 5.95 -24.92
N LYS A 163 -2.26 7.20 -24.46
CA LYS A 163 -1.74 7.64 -23.14
C LYS A 163 -2.47 6.94 -21.99
N VAL A 164 -3.79 6.84 -22.07
CA VAL A 164 -4.63 6.13 -21.08
C VAL A 164 -4.23 4.65 -21.02
N ASP A 165 -4.18 3.97 -22.18
CA ASP A 165 -3.81 2.55 -22.28
C ASP A 165 -2.40 2.30 -21.70
N LYS A 166 -1.43 3.17 -22.02
CA LYS A 166 -0.08 3.11 -21.47
C LYS A 166 -0.08 3.29 -19.94
N GLY A 167 -0.82 4.26 -19.42
CA GLY A 167 -0.94 4.48 -17.98
C GLY A 167 -1.47 3.26 -17.23
N TRP A 168 -2.48 2.59 -17.79
CA TRP A 168 -3.01 1.32 -17.26
C TRP A 168 -1.99 0.19 -17.35
N GLN A 169 -1.26 0.08 -18.45
CA GLN A 169 -0.23 -0.94 -18.62
C GLN A 169 0.90 -0.79 -17.59
N ASP A 170 1.34 0.46 -17.35
CA ASP A 170 2.48 0.75 -16.50
C ASP A 170 2.13 0.65 -15.00
N ASN A 171 0.90 0.99 -14.61
CA ASN A 171 0.55 1.15 -13.19
C ASN A 171 -0.68 0.35 -12.69
N ALA A 172 -1.43 -0.32 -13.59
CA ALA A 172 -2.70 -0.99 -13.26
C ALA A 172 -3.79 -0.08 -12.66
N PHE A 173 -3.68 1.23 -12.85
CA PHE A 173 -4.71 2.23 -12.62
C PHE A 173 -4.64 3.32 -13.71
N ASN A 174 -5.63 4.21 -13.75
CA ASN A 174 -5.69 5.25 -14.77
C ASN A 174 -4.72 6.43 -14.45
N GLN A 175 -3.44 6.26 -14.78
CA GLN A 175 -2.44 7.31 -14.60
C GLN A 175 -2.81 8.60 -15.32
N TYR A 176 -3.35 8.52 -16.54
CA TYR A 176 -3.74 9.71 -17.31
C TYR A 176 -4.73 10.60 -16.54
N VAL A 177 -5.71 9.98 -15.87
CA VAL A 177 -6.63 10.70 -14.98
C VAL A 177 -5.90 11.27 -13.76
N SER A 178 -5.01 10.50 -13.12
CA SER A 178 -4.20 11.03 -12.01
C SER A 178 -3.36 12.23 -12.45
N ASP A 179 -2.81 12.23 -13.65
CA ASP A 179 -1.96 13.29 -14.19
C ASP A 179 -2.75 14.57 -14.54
N MET A 180 -4.09 14.52 -14.55
CA MET A 180 -4.95 15.72 -14.64
C MET A 180 -5.33 16.28 -13.27
N ILE A 181 -5.22 15.46 -12.22
CA ILE A 181 -5.69 15.79 -10.88
C ILE A 181 -4.56 16.44 -10.09
N SER A 182 -4.87 17.56 -9.41
CA SER A 182 -3.91 18.27 -8.56
C SER A 182 -3.17 17.34 -7.59
N VAL A 183 -1.88 17.55 -7.38
CA VAL A 183 -1.13 16.85 -6.32
C VAL A 183 -1.46 17.41 -4.93
N HIS A 184 -2.10 18.58 -4.87
CA HIS A 184 -2.67 19.19 -3.65
C HIS A 184 -4.21 19.10 -3.63
N ARG A 185 -4.80 18.11 -4.33
CA ARG A 185 -6.26 17.93 -4.40
C ARG A 185 -6.89 17.92 -3.02
N THR A 186 -8.00 18.64 -2.85
CA THR A 186 -8.72 18.60 -1.57
C THR A 186 -9.62 17.37 -1.48
N LEU A 187 -9.98 17.02 -0.26
CA LEU A 187 -10.84 15.89 0.05
C LEU A 187 -11.89 16.33 1.08
N PRO A 188 -13.09 15.75 1.07
CA PRO A 188 -14.05 15.94 2.15
C PRO A 188 -13.44 15.44 3.47
N ASP A 189 -13.86 16.03 4.59
CA ASP A 189 -13.56 15.49 5.91
C ASP A 189 -14.38 14.20 6.11
N PRO A 190 -13.74 13.02 6.14
CA PRO A 190 -14.47 11.75 6.19
C PRO A 190 -14.88 11.37 7.62
N ARG A 191 -14.50 12.17 8.62
CA ARG A 191 -14.69 11.84 10.03
C ARG A 191 -16.13 12.08 10.46
N ASP A 192 -16.63 11.19 11.30
CA ASP A 192 -17.89 11.38 12.03
C ASP A 192 -17.78 12.53 13.04
N GLU A 193 -18.91 13.14 13.40
CA GLU A 193 -18.96 14.23 14.40
C GLU A 193 -18.35 13.81 15.75
N TRP A 194 -18.44 12.53 16.10
CA TRP A 194 -17.78 12.00 17.29
C TRP A 194 -16.28 12.28 17.25
N CYS A 195 -15.58 11.97 16.16
CA CYS A 195 -14.13 12.16 16.01
C CYS A 195 -13.68 13.63 16.05
N LYS A 196 -14.58 14.56 15.74
CA LYS A 196 -14.29 16.01 15.69
C LYS A 196 -14.37 16.70 17.05
N ALA A 197 -15.04 16.07 18.02
CA ALA A 197 -15.22 16.66 19.34
C ALA A 197 -13.86 16.93 20.03
N PRO A 198 -13.71 18.06 20.73
CA PRO A 198 -12.44 18.44 21.37
C PRO A 198 -12.09 17.53 22.56
N GLY A 199 -10.83 17.55 22.99
CA GLY A 199 -10.38 16.88 24.21
C GLY A 199 -10.27 15.35 24.12
N ARG A 200 -10.21 14.78 22.91
CA ARG A 200 -10.10 13.32 22.72
C ARG A 200 -8.68 12.78 22.68
N TYR A 201 -7.72 13.63 22.33
CA TYR A 201 -6.32 13.24 22.16
C TYR A 201 -5.48 13.82 23.28
N LEU A 202 -4.36 13.17 23.58
CA LEU A 202 -3.35 13.71 24.49
C LEU A 202 -2.75 14.97 23.88
N ASP A 203 -2.45 15.97 24.70
CA ASP A 203 -1.85 17.23 24.24
C ASP A 203 -0.44 17.03 23.67
N ALA A 204 0.33 16.10 24.26
CA ALA A 204 1.70 15.81 23.87
C ALA A 204 1.78 14.48 23.10
N LEU A 205 1.55 14.54 21.80
CA LEU A 205 1.72 13.39 20.91
C LEU A 205 3.17 13.24 20.44
N PRO A 206 3.69 12.01 20.28
CA PRO A 206 5.03 11.77 19.77
C PRO A 206 5.09 12.09 18.27
N ALA A 207 6.20 12.69 17.82
CA ALA A 207 6.43 12.90 16.40
C ALA A 207 6.65 11.57 15.65
N THR A 208 6.21 11.51 14.40
CA THR A 208 6.34 10.33 13.54
C THR A 208 7.29 10.57 12.36
N SER A 209 8.00 9.52 11.96
CA SER A 209 8.64 9.42 10.64
C SER A 209 7.72 8.65 9.70
N VAL A 210 7.26 9.30 8.64
CA VAL A 210 6.43 8.66 7.62
C VAL A 210 7.33 7.99 6.61
N ILE A 211 7.19 6.68 6.41
CA ILE A 211 7.99 5.90 5.46
C ILE A 211 7.10 5.49 4.30
N VAL A 212 7.48 5.91 3.09
CA VAL A 212 6.79 5.59 1.85
C VAL A 212 7.74 4.82 0.96
N CYS A 213 7.44 3.54 0.71
CA CYS A 213 8.23 2.72 -0.21
C CYS A 213 7.62 2.79 -1.61
N PHE A 214 8.44 2.91 -2.64
CA PHE A 214 7.97 2.95 -4.02
C PHE A 214 8.94 2.24 -4.97
N HIS A 215 8.40 1.76 -6.08
CA HIS A 215 9.15 1.23 -7.22
C HIS A 215 8.37 1.58 -8.48
N ASN A 216 8.95 2.41 -9.35
CA ASN A 216 8.34 2.80 -10.64
C ASN A 216 6.92 3.40 -10.51
N GLU A 217 6.67 4.15 -9.43
CA GLU A 217 5.39 4.82 -9.19
C GLU A 217 5.18 6.02 -10.14
N ALA A 218 3.93 6.28 -10.50
CA ALA A 218 3.56 7.43 -11.30
C ALA A 218 3.86 8.76 -10.57
N TRP A 219 4.39 9.74 -11.30
CA TRP A 219 4.81 11.05 -10.76
C TRP A 219 3.72 11.77 -9.97
N SER A 220 2.53 11.92 -10.57
CA SER A 220 1.40 12.61 -9.94
C SER A 220 0.92 11.89 -8.68
N VAL A 221 1.01 10.56 -8.67
CA VAL A 221 0.52 9.71 -7.59
C VAL A 221 1.45 9.79 -6.38
N LEU A 222 2.76 9.54 -6.58
CA LEU A 222 3.76 9.65 -5.53
C LEU A 222 3.74 11.04 -4.88
N LEU A 223 3.73 12.10 -5.69
CA LEU A 223 3.71 13.46 -5.17
C LEU A 223 2.42 13.78 -4.42
N ARG A 224 1.26 13.27 -4.86
CA ARG A 224 0.01 13.46 -4.12
C ARG A 224 0.04 12.78 -2.77
N THR A 225 0.68 11.61 -2.64
CA THR A 225 0.94 11.00 -1.33
C THR A 225 1.80 11.90 -0.46
N VAL A 226 2.94 12.37 -0.96
CA VAL A 226 3.86 13.24 -0.20
C VAL A 226 3.16 14.53 0.26
N HIS A 227 2.49 15.22 -0.64
CA HIS A 227 1.78 16.46 -0.33
C HIS A 227 0.61 16.23 0.60
N SER A 228 -0.16 15.16 0.45
CA SER A 228 -1.25 14.87 1.37
C SER A 228 -0.77 14.75 2.83
N VAL A 229 0.43 14.18 3.05
CA VAL A 229 1.06 14.09 4.36
C VAL A 229 1.55 15.47 4.83
N LEU A 230 2.23 16.23 3.98
CA LEU A 230 2.73 17.56 4.33
C LEU A 230 1.58 18.53 4.67
N ASP A 231 0.51 18.51 3.89
CA ASP A 231 -0.60 19.44 3.97
C ASP A 231 -1.54 19.14 5.13
N ARG A 232 -1.65 17.88 5.56
CA ARG A 232 -2.65 17.43 6.54
C ARG A 232 -2.09 16.87 7.84
N SER A 233 -0.77 16.82 7.99
CA SER A 233 -0.14 16.51 9.27
C SER A 233 0.28 17.79 10.00
N PRO A 234 -0.03 17.92 11.32
CA PRO A 234 0.48 19.03 12.11
C PRO A 234 2.01 19.12 12.05
N PRO A 235 2.61 20.30 11.78
CA PRO A 235 4.05 20.41 11.56
C PRO A 235 4.93 19.93 12.71
N HIS A 236 4.44 19.95 13.95
CA HIS A 236 5.18 19.47 15.12
C HIS A 236 5.14 17.95 15.28
N LEU A 237 4.17 17.26 14.67
CA LEU A 237 4.06 15.80 14.70
C LEU A 237 4.80 15.14 13.53
N LEU A 238 4.94 15.84 12.41
CA LEU A 238 5.69 15.29 11.26
C LEU A 238 7.19 15.57 11.41
N ARG A 239 7.96 14.54 11.83
CA ARG A 239 9.41 14.64 11.96
C ARG A 239 10.11 14.69 10.61
N GLU A 240 9.77 13.74 9.74
CA GLU A 240 10.32 13.57 8.39
C GLU A 240 9.43 12.62 7.57
N ILE A 241 9.55 12.70 6.25
CA ILE A 241 9.03 11.74 5.28
C ILE A 241 10.24 11.08 4.62
N ILE A 242 10.32 9.76 4.66
CA ILE A 242 11.39 8.97 4.05
C ILE A 242 10.80 8.22 2.86
N LEU A 243 11.15 8.68 1.67
CA LEU A 243 10.82 8.02 0.40
C LEU A 243 11.89 6.97 0.12
N VAL A 244 11.54 5.71 0.29
CA VAL A 244 12.42 4.58 0.02
C VAL A 244 12.19 4.10 -1.40
N ASP A 245 13.13 4.41 -2.29
CA ASP A 245 13.14 3.91 -3.66
C ASP A 245 13.70 2.49 -3.69
N ASP A 246 12.84 1.51 -3.97
CA ASP A 246 13.21 0.11 -4.16
C ASP A 246 13.72 -0.13 -5.60
N ASN A 247 14.75 0.63 -5.98
CA ASN A 247 15.45 0.53 -7.25
C ASN A 247 14.54 0.73 -8.48
N SER A 248 13.87 1.87 -8.55
CA SER A 248 13.17 2.35 -9.74
C SER A 248 14.14 2.63 -10.88
N ASP A 249 13.65 2.60 -12.12
CA ASP A 249 14.42 2.89 -13.34
C ASP A 249 13.80 3.99 -14.22
N GLN A 250 12.65 4.54 -13.82
CA GLN A 250 12.00 5.64 -14.54
C GLN A 250 12.68 6.99 -14.27
N ASP A 251 12.98 7.74 -15.33
CA ASP A 251 13.75 9.00 -15.26
C ASP A 251 13.14 10.05 -14.32
N HIS A 252 11.80 10.17 -14.28
CA HIS A 252 11.13 11.14 -13.40
C HIS A 252 11.35 10.84 -11.92
N LEU A 253 11.66 9.60 -11.56
CA LEU A 253 11.96 9.21 -10.19
C LEU A 253 13.41 9.45 -9.81
N MET A 254 14.29 9.83 -10.73
CA MET A 254 15.72 10.04 -10.48
C MET A 254 16.01 11.50 -10.11
N LYS A 255 16.77 12.20 -10.95
CA LYS A 255 17.21 13.57 -10.66
C LYS A 255 16.05 14.56 -10.59
N GLN A 256 15.00 14.31 -11.35
CA GLN A 256 13.81 15.15 -11.36
C GLN A 256 13.11 15.14 -9.99
N LEU A 257 12.94 13.96 -9.37
CA LEU A 257 12.37 13.83 -8.03
C LEU A 257 13.23 14.54 -6.98
N GLU A 258 14.55 14.38 -7.05
CA GLU A 258 15.48 15.09 -6.15
C GLU A 258 15.29 16.59 -6.27
N ASN A 259 15.34 17.13 -7.49
CA ASN A 259 15.23 18.56 -7.74
C ASN A 259 13.88 19.13 -7.26
N TYR A 260 12.78 18.40 -7.50
CA TYR A 260 11.45 18.80 -7.01
C TYR A 260 11.41 18.89 -5.48
N LEU A 261 12.04 17.93 -4.79
CA LEU A 261 11.96 17.78 -3.35
C LEU A 261 12.96 18.64 -2.55
N VAL A 262 13.92 19.30 -3.20
CA VAL A 262 14.89 20.20 -2.53
C VAL A 262 14.21 21.24 -1.65
N GLN A 263 13.06 21.77 -2.07
CA GLN A 263 12.31 22.78 -1.34
C GLN A 263 11.57 22.25 -0.09
N TYR A 264 11.49 20.92 0.11
CA TYR A 264 10.78 20.29 1.22
C TYR A 264 11.77 19.63 2.19
N PRO A 265 12.32 20.35 3.18
CA PRO A 265 13.44 19.88 4.02
C PRO A 265 13.10 18.67 4.91
N LYS A 266 11.80 18.38 5.10
CA LYS A 266 11.33 17.20 5.83
C LYS A 266 11.31 15.94 4.98
N VAL A 267 11.39 16.04 3.66
CA VAL A 267 11.32 14.90 2.73
C VAL A 267 12.73 14.45 2.39
N LYS A 268 13.01 13.16 2.52
CA LYS A 268 14.30 12.54 2.24
C LYS A 268 14.12 11.36 1.34
N ILE A 269 15.02 11.20 0.38
CA ILE A 269 15.03 10.04 -0.52
C ILE A 269 16.12 9.07 -0.07
N LEU A 270 15.76 7.81 0.12
CA LEU A 270 16.65 6.70 0.38
C LEU A 270 16.63 5.75 -0.82
N ARG A 271 17.74 5.68 -1.58
CA ARG A 271 17.86 4.79 -2.75
C ARG A 271 18.42 3.45 -2.33
N LEU A 272 17.72 2.36 -2.65
CA LEU A 272 18.27 1.01 -2.53
C LEU A 272 19.10 0.67 -3.77
N PRO A 273 20.26 0.01 -3.61
CA PRO A 273 21.17 -0.27 -4.73
C PRO A 273 20.68 -1.38 -5.67
N LYS A 274 19.63 -2.10 -5.27
CA LYS A 274 18.98 -3.15 -6.05
C LYS A 274 17.56 -3.35 -5.53
N ARG A 275 16.72 -3.99 -6.35
CA ARG A 275 15.33 -4.31 -5.98
C ARG A 275 15.29 -5.42 -4.93
N GLU A 276 14.75 -5.11 -3.77
CA GLU A 276 14.75 -5.94 -2.56
C GLU A 276 13.32 -6.24 -2.06
N GLY A 277 12.32 -5.51 -2.55
CA GLY A 277 10.91 -5.68 -2.20
C GLY A 277 10.49 -4.94 -0.92
N LEU A 278 9.17 -4.85 -0.73
CA LEU A 278 8.53 -4.00 0.28
C LEU A 278 9.06 -4.20 1.71
N ILE A 279 9.25 -5.46 2.14
CA ILE A 279 9.71 -5.77 3.51
C ILE A 279 11.07 -5.13 3.77
N ARG A 280 12.03 -5.34 2.86
CA ARG A 280 13.39 -4.82 3.00
C ARG A 280 13.43 -3.31 2.85
N ALA A 281 12.64 -2.75 1.93
CA ALA A 281 12.48 -1.30 1.81
C ALA A 281 11.95 -0.67 3.11
N ARG A 282 10.90 -1.23 3.72
CA ARG A 282 10.36 -0.74 5.00
C ARG A 282 11.39 -0.84 6.14
N LEU A 283 12.13 -1.94 6.23
CA LEU A 283 13.20 -2.10 7.23
C LEU A 283 14.33 -1.08 7.02
N MET A 284 14.71 -0.79 5.77
CA MET A 284 15.71 0.21 5.44
C MET A 284 15.22 1.62 5.79
N GLY A 285 13.96 1.95 5.52
CA GLY A 285 13.34 3.21 5.96
C GLY A 285 13.33 3.33 7.48
N ALA A 286 12.92 2.28 8.19
CA ALA A 286 12.88 2.26 9.66
C ALA A 286 14.27 2.45 10.28
N LYS A 287 15.32 1.87 9.68
CA LYS A 287 16.71 2.05 10.13
C LYS A 287 17.19 3.51 10.01
N HIS A 288 16.66 4.29 9.06
CA HIS A 288 17.05 5.68 8.84
C HIS A 288 16.14 6.70 9.55
N ALA A 289 14.99 6.25 10.04
CA ALA A 289 14.03 7.08 10.75
C ALA A 289 14.57 7.60 12.08
N LYS A 290 14.26 8.86 12.38
CA LYS A 290 14.67 9.55 13.61
C LYS A 290 13.50 9.88 14.53
N GLY A 291 12.27 9.68 14.07
CA GLY A 291 11.06 9.86 14.88
C GLY A 291 10.85 8.69 15.85
N PRO A 292 10.30 8.93 17.05
CA PRO A 292 9.97 7.88 18.01
C PRO A 292 8.84 6.95 17.54
N VAL A 293 8.00 7.40 16.60
CA VAL A 293 6.95 6.62 15.96
C VAL A 293 7.25 6.46 14.47
N LEU A 294 6.89 5.30 13.92
CA LEU A 294 6.95 5.01 12.50
C LEU A 294 5.54 4.88 11.93
N THR A 295 5.26 5.62 10.87
CA THR A 295 4.01 5.51 10.11
C THR A 295 4.35 5.01 8.71
N PHE A 296 3.83 3.86 8.31
CA PHE A 296 4.05 3.33 6.97
C PHE A 296 2.87 3.66 6.07
N LEU A 297 3.14 4.26 4.92
CA LEU A 297 2.17 4.45 3.83
C LEU A 297 2.74 3.83 2.56
N ASP A 298 1.84 3.43 1.66
CA ASP A 298 2.22 3.07 0.31
C ASP A 298 2.24 4.33 -0.58
N SER A 299 2.81 4.24 -1.78
CA SER A 299 3.12 5.39 -2.64
C SER A 299 1.94 5.98 -3.41
N HIS A 300 0.74 5.44 -3.18
CA HIS A 300 -0.52 5.82 -3.83
C HIS A 300 -1.63 5.99 -2.78
N CYS A 301 -1.30 6.66 -1.68
CA CYS A 301 -2.22 7.04 -0.62
C CYS A 301 -2.54 8.54 -0.66
N GLU A 302 -3.65 8.94 -0.05
CA GLU A 302 -3.97 10.34 0.21
C GLU A 302 -4.46 10.46 1.65
N ALA A 303 -3.63 11.09 2.50
CA ALA A 303 -4.04 11.40 3.86
C ALA A 303 -5.25 12.35 3.83
N THR A 304 -6.16 12.19 4.78
CA THR A 304 -7.37 13.01 4.92
C THR A 304 -7.27 13.89 6.17
N THR A 305 -8.26 14.78 6.35
CA THR A 305 -8.30 15.67 7.51
C THR A 305 -8.35 14.88 8.81
N GLY A 306 -7.36 15.09 9.69
CA GLY A 306 -7.33 14.47 11.02
C GLY A 306 -7.04 12.96 11.03
N TRP A 307 -6.28 12.48 10.03
CA TRP A 307 -5.77 11.10 9.95
C TRP A 307 -4.78 10.73 11.06
#